data_AF-A0AAW5LC81-F1
#
_entry.id   AF-A0AAW5LC81-F1
#
_cell.length_a   1.000
_cell.length_b   1.000
_cell.length_c   1.000
_cell.angle_alpha   90.00
_cell.angle_beta   90.00
_cell.angle_gamma   90.00
#
_symmetry.space_group_name_H-M   'P 1'
#
loop_
_entity.id
_entity.type
_entity.pdbx_description
1 polymer ?
#
loop_
_entity_poly.entity_id
_entity_poly.type
_entity_poly.pdbx_seq_one_letter_code
_entity_poly.pdbx_strand_id
1 'polypeptide(L)' 'METKNFSTQSSVSSSTVTEIQKERIIEAILQSIKVSSYYEGLELKACKAISNINKYSDSEIIEEIIDRENGALYRKINSL' A
#
# COMPACT_ATOMS: atom_id res chain seq x y z
N MET A 1 23.47 -22.87 -24.60
CA MET A 1 23.20 -21.49 -24.14
C MET A 1 21.73 -21.48 -23.77
N GLU A 2 21.40 -21.70 -22.50
CA GLU A 2 20.01 -21.83 -22.06
C GLU A 2 19.34 -20.47 -22.11
N THR A 3 18.41 -20.30 -23.05
CA THR A 3 17.50 -19.16 -23.13
C THR A 3 16.58 -19.20 -21.92
N LYS A 4 16.87 -18.38 -20.90
CA LYS A 4 15.94 -18.18 -19.78
C LYS A 4 14.68 -17.48 -20.31
N ASN A 5 13.61 -18.25 -20.51
CA ASN A 5 12.33 -17.83 -21.08
C ASN A 5 11.44 -16.99 -20.14
N PHE A 6 12.02 -16.39 -19.09
CA PHE A 6 11.29 -15.66 -18.06
C PHE A 6 11.66 -14.18 -18.11
N SER A 7 10.67 -13.30 -18.28
CA SER A 7 10.86 -11.86 -18.04
C SER A 7 10.27 -11.48 -16.70
N THR A 8 11.14 -11.09 -15.77
CA THR A 8 10.75 -10.48 -14.51
C THR A 8 10.25 -9.07 -14.78
N GLN A 9 8.99 -8.80 -14.48
CA GLN A 9 8.48 -7.44 -14.40
C GLN A 9 8.26 -7.12 -12.93
N SER A 10 9.13 -6.28 -12.38
CA SER A 10 8.92 -5.69 -11.07
C SER A 10 8.11 -4.41 -11.27
N SER A 11 6.81 -4.46 -10.99
CA SER A 11 6.00 -3.25 -10.89
C SER A 11 6.09 -2.75 -9.45
N VAL A 12 6.71 -1.59 -9.24
CA VAL A 12 6.62 -0.89 -7.95
C VAL A 12 5.31 -0.11 -7.95
N SER A 13 4.19 -0.79 -7.80
CA SER A 13 2.88 -0.15 -7.74
C SER A 13 2.31 -0.20 -6.33
N SER A 14 2.90 0.58 -5.44
CA SER A 14 2.17 1.17 -4.32
C SER A 14 3.05 2.27 -3.75
N SER A 15 2.50 3.46 -3.60
CA SER A 15 3.11 4.54 -2.81
C SER A 15 3.27 4.04 -1.37
N THR A 16 4.36 3.32 -1.08
CA THR A 16 4.60 2.74 0.24
C THR A 16 4.80 3.88 1.21
N VAL A 17 3.81 4.11 2.06
CA VAL A 17 3.89 5.06 3.17
C VAL A 17 4.64 4.34 4.27
N THR A 18 5.86 4.80 4.58
CA THR A 18 6.66 4.22 5.66
C THR A 18 6.00 4.43 7.02
N GLU A 19 6.33 3.63 8.03
CA GLU A 19 5.76 3.79 9.38
C GLU A 19 5.97 5.20 9.94
N ILE A 20 7.14 5.80 9.73
CA ILE A 20 7.42 7.20 10.11
C ILE A 20 6.48 8.17 9.38
N GLN A 21 6.19 7.93 8.10
CA GLN A 21 5.26 8.76 7.35
C GLN A 21 3.83 8.58 7.85
N LYS A 22 3.42 7.37 8.21
CA LYS A 22 2.09 7.11 8.79
C LYS A 22 1.90 7.84 10.11
N GLU A 23 2.87 7.75 11.02
CA GLU A 23 2.84 8.45 12.30
C GLU A 23 2.65 9.96 12.11
N ARG A 24 3.42 10.55 11.19
CA ARG A 24 3.31 11.99 10.87
C ARG A 24 1.94 12.37 10.31
N ILE A 25 1.35 11.52 9.47
CA ILE A 25 0.01 11.78 8.90
C ILE A 25 -1.06 11.64 9.99
N ILE A 26 -0.97 10.62 10.84
CA ILE A 26 -1.89 10.41 11.96
C ILE A 26 -1.83 11.60 12.92
N GLU A 27 -0.63 12.06 13.30
CA GLU A 27 -0.46 13.27 14.12
C GLU A 27 -1.11 14.49 13.47
N ALA A 28 -0.88 14.72 12.18
CA ALA A 28 -1.46 15.85 11.45
C ALA A 28 -3.00 15.81 11.46
N ILE A 29 -3.61 14.64 11.27
CA ILE A 29 -5.06 14.44 11.36
C ILE A 29 -5.56 14.81 12.77
N LEU A 30 -4.91 14.29 13.81
CA LEU A 30 -5.31 14.55 15.20
C LEU A 30 -5.16 16.02 15.58
N GLN A 31 -4.10 16.69 15.13
CA GLN A 31 -3.91 18.13 15.36
C GLN A 31 -4.97 18.96 14.64
N SER A 32 -5.31 18.60 13.39
CA SER A 32 -6.38 19.26 12.65
C SER A 32 -7.73 19.15 13.36
N ILE A 33 -8.04 17.98 13.93
CA ILE A 33 -9.29 17.77 14.70
C ILE A 33 -9.33 18.64 15.95
N LYS A 34 -8.21 18.80 16.67
CA LYS A 34 -8.13 19.62 17.90
C LYS A 34 -8.47 21.10 17.66
N VAL A 35 -8.12 21.63 16.49
CA VAL A 35 -8.36 23.05 16.15
C VAL A 35 -9.65 23.27 15.36
N SER A 36 -10.32 22.21 14.93
CA SER A 36 -11.55 22.28 14.15
C SER A 36 -12.78 22.32 15.05
N SER A 37 -13.81 23.06 14.64
CA SER A 37 -15.12 22.96 15.28
C SER A 37 -15.70 21.56 15.08
N TYR A 38 -16.29 21.02 16.14
CA TYR A 38 -16.98 19.74 16.06
C TYR A 38 -18.14 19.80 15.07
N TYR A 39 -18.30 18.72 14.30
CA TYR A 39 -19.47 18.48 13.46
C TYR A 39 -19.79 16.99 13.45
N GLU A 40 -21.06 16.66 13.22
CA GLU A 40 -21.54 15.29 13.24
C GLU A 40 -20.80 14.40 12.22
N GLY A 41 -20.27 13.27 12.71
CA GLY A 41 -19.53 12.30 11.89
C GLY A 41 -18.05 12.62 11.68
N LEU A 42 -17.52 13.64 12.36
CA LEU A 42 -16.08 13.96 12.37
C LEU A 42 -15.24 12.76 12.84
N GLU A 43 -15.67 12.08 13.90
CA GLU A 43 -14.98 10.92 14.48
C GLU A 43 -14.92 9.76 13.49
N LEU A 44 -16.04 9.45 12.84
CA LEU A 44 -16.11 8.37 11.86
C LEU A 44 -15.21 8.66 10.65
N LYS A 45 -15.20 9.91 10.17
CA LYS A 45 -14.32 10.34 9.07
C LYS A 45 -12.84 10.26 9.48
N ALA A 46 -12.50 10.68 10.69
CA ALA A 46 -11.15 10.60 11.24
C ALA A 46 -10.68 9.14 11.36
N CYS A 47 -11.50 8.26 11.94
CA CYS A 47 -11.21 6.84 12.05
C CYS A 47 -11.02 6.18 10.67
N LYS A 48 -11.86 6.54 9.69
CA LYS A 48 -11.73 6.03 8.32
C LYS A 48 -10.43 6.50 7.65
N ALA A 49 -10.02 7.75 7.86
CA ALA A 49 -8.77 8.27 7.35
C ALA A 49 -7.56 7.53 7.95
N ILE A 50 -7.52 7.35 9.28
CA ILE A 50 -6.46 6.62 9.98
C ILE A 50 -6.42 5.14 9.53
N SER A 51 -7.58 4.48 9.44
CA SER A 51 -7.67 3.09 8.96
C SER A 51 -7.14 2.95 7.54
N ASN A 52 -7.44 3.90 6.66
CA ASN A 52 -6.93 3.87 5.29
C ASN A 52 -5.40 4.00 5.26
N ILE A 53 -4.81 4.90 6.06
CA ILE A 53 -3.34 5.07 6.15
C ILE A 53 -2.68 3.76 6.61
N ASN A 54 -3.26 3.09 7.60
CA ASN A 54 -2.72 1.84 8.11
C ASN A 54 -2.78 0.69 7.10
N LYS A 55 -3.70 0.71 6.12
CA LYS A 55 -3.74 -0.30 5.05
C LYS A 55 -2.58 -0.19 4.06
N TYR A 56 -1.88 0.94 4.00
CA TYR A 56 -0.75 1.13 3.09
C TYR A 56 0.58 0.56 3.62
N SER A 57 0.66 -0.03 4.83
CA SER A 57 1.87 -0.81 5.26
C SER A 57 2.00 -2.13 4.56
N ASP A 58 0.88 -2.73 4.15
CA ASP A 58 0.87 -4.11 3.69
C ASP A 58 1.27 -4.08 2.22
N SER A 59 2.47 -3.54 1.95
CA SER A 59 3.12 -3.57 0.66
C SER A 59 3.43 -5.04 0.37
N GLU A 60 2.43 -5.75 -0.15
CA GLU A 60 2.62 -7.03 -0.78
C GLU A 60 3.54 -6.79 -1.97
N ILE A 61 4.78 -7.28 -1.91
CA ILE A 61 5.63 -7.32 -3.08
C ILE A 61 5.04 -8.41 -3.96
N ILE A 62 4.29 -8.00 -4.99
CA ILE A 62 3.77 -8.91 -6.01
C ILE A 62 4.84 -9.03 -7.08
N GLU A 63 5.61 -10.13 -7.03
CA GLU A 63 6.46 -10.52 -8.16
C GLU A 63 5.59 -11.29 -9.16
N GLU A 64 5.42 -10.74 -10.37
CA GLU A 64 4.72 -11.43 -11.45
C GLU A 64 5.74 -12.01 -12.44
N ILE A 65 5.63 -13.32 -12.71
CA ILE A 65 6.38 -14.01 -13.76
C ILE A 65 5.38 -14.43 -14.82
N ILE A 66 5.61 -13.99 -16.06
CA ILE A 66 4.82 -14.38 -17.22
C ILE A 66 5.61 -15.43 -18.01
N ASP A 67 5.03 -16.62 -18.16
CA ASP A 67 5.53 -17.66 -19.04
C ASP A 67 5.11 -17.32 -20.49
N ARG A 68 6.10 -17.12 -21.36
CA ARG A 68 5.88 -16.72 -22.75
C ARG A 68 5.44 -17.87 -23.68
N GLU A 69 5.55 -19.13 -23.25
CA GLU A 69 5.17 -20.28 -24.07
C GLU A 69 3.68 -20.59 -24.00
N ASN A 70 3.05 -20.40 -22.84
CA ASN A 70 1.64 -20.72 -22.59
C ASN A 70 0.81 -19.52 -22.12
N GLY A 71 1.43 -18.36 -21.85
CA GLY A 71 0.76 -17.16 -21.34
C GLY A 71 0.36 -17.26 -19.86
N ALA A 72 0.83 -18.26 -19.13
CA ALA A 72 0.52 -18.44 -17.72
C ALA A 72 1.20 -17.35 -16.88
N LEU A 73 0.43 -16.80 -15.94
CA LEU A 73 0.87 -15.75 -15.03
C LEU A 73 1.01 -16.35 -13.64
N TYR A 74 2.23 -16.29 -13.10
CA TYR A 74 2.57 -16.75 -11.76
C TYR A 74 2.81 -15.55 -10.86
N ARG A 75 2.04 -15.44 -9.78
CA ARG A 75 2.19 -14.37 -8.78
C ARG A 75 2.83 -14.93 -7.52
N LYS A 76 3.90 -14.28 -7.05
CA LYS A 76 4.42 -14.49 -5.71
C LYS A 76 4.07 -13.28 -4.87
N ILE A 77 3.25 -13.51 -3.85
CA ILE A 77 2.85 -12.50 -2.88
C ILE A 77 3.79 -12.64 -1.69
N ASN A 78 4.68 -11.66 -1.49
CA ASN A 78 5.46 -11.58 -0.26
C ASN A 78 4.81 -10.57 0.67
N SER A 79 4.20 -11.05 1.76
CA SER A 79 3.85 -10.22 2.91
C SER A 79 5.13 -9.91 3.70
N LEU A 80 5.42 -8.63 3.94
CA LEU A 80 6.52 -8.19 4.81
C LEU A 80 6.24 -8.48 6.29
#